data_AF-A0A411HR37-F1
#
_entry.id   AF-A0A411HR37-F1
#
_cell.length_a   1.000
_cell.length_b   1.000
_cell.length_c   1.000
_cell.angle_alpha   90.00
_cell.angle_beta   90.00
_cell.angle_gamma   90.00
#
_symmetry.space_group_name_H-M   'P 1'
#
loop_
_entity.id
_entity.type
_entity.pdbx_description
1 polymer ?
#
loop_
_entity_poly.entity_id
_entity_poly.type
_entity_poly.pdbx_seq_one_letter_code
_entity_poly.pdbx_strand_id
1 'polypeptide(L)'
;MGRFRCNCKYIVLFLYTYFGVLVGLIKVTLLFYNRKKFGNMIKILHNKPFVPDINRGGEVEKIYLRKIVKTTETQMIAYSTLLVTALWSGAVSFLNSRIFNEKSEWRYPFVPIMIIDTTNSPYFELAGIYQTFWISFYGLLIVTADIVLTIILAHLSTQFKILNNAFKSIRMRSRKMNELAGGDSRNEGIILSKILGEYIEHHLRVFELAAQMEELCHLMILAELSGSVLTLCFILYQVSSIPPNSFSFLLYFFYYWIVVFQISLYCYWGNEVTLQAANVAKAVAEADWLEAPKSVRKAIILVTARSQKPLYMTAGKFVNLSIDTLVRIIKGSFSYFMVLRQRGISEG
;
A
#
# COMPACT_ATOMS: atom_id res chain seq x y z
N MET A 1 -33.37 19.27 -23.56
CA MET A 1 -31.92 19.07 -23.35
C MET A 1 -31.50 18.89 -21.88
N GLY A 2 -32.07 19.59 -20.90
CA GLY A 2 -31.68 19.47 -19.48
C GLY A 2 -31.87 18.07 -18.84
N ARG A 3 -32.95 17.35 -19.19
CA ARG A 3 -33.25 15.99 -18.65
C ARG A 3 -32.24 14.93 -19.11
N PHE A 4 -31.71 15.04 -20.33
CA PHE A 4 -30.70 14.12 -20.88
C PHE A 4 -29.32 14.34 -20.25
N ARG A 5 -28.93 15.60 -20.01
CA ARG A 5 -27.69 15.96 -19.30
C ARG A 5 -27.69 15.50 -17.84
N CYS A 6 -28.84 15.62 -17.16
CA CYS A 6 -29.01 15.12 -15.79
C CYS A 6 -28.78 13.60 -15.74
N ASN A 7 -29.42 12.85 -16.63
CA ASN A 7 -29.24 11.40 -16.75
C ASN A 7 -27.77 11.00 -17.04
N CYS A 8 -27.06 11.74 -17.89
CA CYS A 8 -25.66 11.44 -18.20
C CYS A 8 -24.73 11.60 -16.99
N LYS A 9 -24.94 12.62 -16.14
CA LYS A 9 -24.15 12.80 -14.91
C LYS A 9 -24.37 11.65 -13.92
N TYR A 10 -25.62 11.22 -13.73
CA TYR A 10 -25.94 10.08 -12.86
C TYR A 10 -25.39 8.76 -13.40
N ILE A 11 -25.44 8.54 -14.72
CA ILE A 11 -24.87 7.35 -15.36
C ILE A 11 -23.36 7.30 -15.14
N VAL A 12 -22.65 8.41 -15.35
CA VAL A 12 -21.20 8.46 -15.16
C VAL A 12 -20.82 8.24 -13.70
N LEU A 13 -21.54 8.87 -12.75
CA LEU A 13 -21.33 8.66 -11.32
C LEU A 13 -21.59 7.20 -10.90
N PHE A 14 -22.62 6.59 -11.48
CA PHE A 14 -22.98 5.20 -11.23
C PHE A 14 -21.91 4.23 -11.75
N LEU A 15 -21.50 4.39 -13.01
CA LEU A 15 -20.46 3.56 -13.64
C LEU A 15 -19.13 3.67 -12.88
N TYR A 16 -18.75 4.88 -12.50
CA TYR A 16 -17.56 5.14 -11.71
C TYR A 16 -17.61 4.45 -10.34
N THR A 17 -18.71 4.63 -9.59
CA THR A 17 -18.87 4.04 -8.25
C THR A 17 -18.86 2.51 -8.34
N TYR A 18 -19.56 1.96 -9.33
CA TYR A 18 -19.62 0.52 -9.54
C TYR A 18 -18.25 -0.06 -9.93
N PHE A 19 -17.49 0.64 -10.77
CA PHE A 19 -16.13 0.25 -11.08
C PHE A 19 -15.23 0.23 -9.84
N GLY A 20 -15.31 1.26 -8.98
CA GLY A 20 -14.57 1.30 -7.71
C GLY A 20 -14.95 0.16 -6.76
N VAL A 21 -16.25 -0.16 -6.66
CA VAL A 21 -16.75 -1.31 -5.89
C VAL A 21 -16.23 -2.63 -6.46
N LEU A 22 -16.27 -2.79 -7.77
CA LEU A 22 -15.80 -3.99 -8.46
C LEU A 22 -14.31 -4.23 -8.21
N VAL A 23 -13.47 -3.19 -8.32
CA VAL A 23 -12.03 -3.29 -8.06
C VAL A 23 -11.76 -3.74 -6.62
N GLY A 24 -12.46 -3.16 -5.64
CA GLY A 24 -12.28 -3.57 -4.25
C GLY A 24 -12.82 -4.97 -3.95
N LEU A 25 -13.92 -5.39 -4.57
CA LEU A 25 -14.40 -6.78 -4.47
C LEU A 25 -13.42 -7.78 -5.07
N ILE A 26 -12.82 -7.46 -6.23
CA ILE A 26 -11.76 -8.28 -6.84
C ILE A 26 -10.58 -8.41 -5.88
N LYS A 27 -10.14 -7.30 -5.27
CA LYS A 27 -9.06 -7.29 -4.26
C LYS A 27 -9.37 -8.21 -3.09
N VAL A 28 -10.54 -8.06 -2.47
CA VAL A 28 -10.97 -8.89 -1.34
C VAL A 28 -11.05 -10.36 -1.75
N THR A 29 -11.63 -10.65 -2.90
CA THR A 29 -11.74 -12.01 -3.44
C THR A 29 -10.37 -12.63 -3.68
N LEU A 30 -9.43 -11.88 -4.25
CA LEU A 30 -8.06 -12.34 -4.50
C LEU A 30 -7.34 -12.65 -3.18
N LEU A 31 -7.51 -11.81 -2.17
CA LEU A 31 -6.95 -12.03 -0.84
C LEU A 31 -7.54 -13.29 -0.20
N PHE A 32 -8.86 -13.49 -0.26
CA PHE A 32 -9.52 -14.68 0.26
C PHE A 32 -9.15 -15.96 -0.50
N TYR A 33 -9.02 -15.88 -1.82
CA TYR A 33 -8.59 -16.99 -2.68
C TYR A 33 -7.15 -17.39 -2.37
N ASN A 34 -6.26 -16.41 -2.23
CA ASN A 34 -4.85 -16.63 -1.92
C ASN A 34 -4.53 -16.64 -0.41
N ARG A 35 -5.54 -16.72 0.48
CA ARG A 35 -5.37 -16.60 1.93
C ARG A 35 -4.34 -17.57 2.53
N LYS A 36 -4.24 -18.78 1.96
CA LYS A 36 -3.25 -19.78 2.38
C LYS A 36 -1.83 -19.31 2.06
N LYS A 37 -1.61 -18.69 0.89
CA LYS A 37 -0.32 -18.14 0.48
C LYS A 37 0.08 -16.96 1.37
N PHE A 38 -0.83 -15.99 1.56
CA PHE A 38 -0.58 -14.86 2.46
C PHE A 38 -0.33 -15.32 3.91
N GLY A 39 -1.13 -16.26 4.42
CA GLY A 39 -0.92 -16.86 5.74
C GLY A 39 0.43 -17.57 5.85
N ASN A 40 0.87 -18.27 4.81
CA ASN A 40 2.20 -18.88 4.77
C ASN A 40 3.31 -17.84 4.74
N MET A 41 3.18 -16.75 3.98
CA MET A 41 4.17 -15.65 3.99
C MET A 41 4.30 -15.03 5.38
N ILE A 42 3.18 -14.76 6.05
CA ILE A 42 3.17 -14.25 7.43
C ILE A 42 3.83 -15.27 8.38
N LYS A 43 3.54 -16.56 8.25
CA LYS A 43 4.21 -17.60 9.05
C LYS A 43 5.71 -17.64 8.80
N ILE A 44 6.15 -17.51 7.55
CA ILE A 44 7.57 -17.49 7.20
C ILE A 44 8.26 -16.29 7.87
N LEU A 45 7.64 -15.10 7.86
CA LEU A 45 8.17 -13.90 8.52
C LEU A 45 8.33 -14.04 10.04
N HIS A 46 7.60 -14.97 10.68
CA HIS A 46 7.74 -15.28 12.11
C HIS A 46 8.78 -16.37 12.41
N ASN A 47 9.44 -16.92 11.40
CA ASN A 47 10.45 -17.97 11.55
C ASN A 47 11.84 -17.45 11.20
N LYS A 48 12.89 -18.20 11.59
CA LYS A 48 14.24 -17.94 11.10
C LYS A 48 14.28 -17.99 9.56
N PRO A 49 15.01 -17.10 8.88
CA PRO A 49 15.92 -16.09 9.42
C PRO A 49 15.26 -14.74 9.74
N PHE A 50 13.94 -14.57 9.61
CA PHE A 50 13.29 -13.25 9.68
C PHE A 50 13.09 -12.71 11.11
N VAL A 51 13.10 -13.59 12.11
CA VAL A 51 13.09 -13.19 13.52
C VAL A 51 14.37 -12.43 13.89
N PRO A 52 14.31 -11.46 14.82
CA PRO A 52 15.48 -10.73 15.25
C PRO A 52 16.53 -11.69 15.83
N ASP A 53 17.77 -11.56 15.34
CA ASP A 53 18.89 -12.39 15.79
C ASP A 53 19.96 -11.52 16.46
N ILE A 54 20.30 -11.90 17.70
CA ILE A 54 21.30 -11.17 18.48
C ILE A 54 22.68 -11.20 17.83
N ASN A 55 22.98 -12.26 17.09
CA ASN A 55 24.26 -12.47 16.41
C ASN A 55 24.30 -11.79 15.03
N ARG A 56 23.14 -11.47 14.43
CA ARG A 56 23.01 -10.78 13.13
C ARG A 56 22.76 -9.27 13.21
N GLY A 57 22.38 -8.76 14.36
CA GLY A 57 22.36 -7.30 14.50
C GLY A 57 21.83 -6.80 15.82
N GLY A 58 21.53 -7.72 16.74
CA GLY A 58 21.30 -7.37 18.14
C GLY A 58 20.19 -6.35 18.26
N GLU A 59 20.46 -5.32 19.05
CA GLU A 59 19.48 -4.27 19.35
C GLU A 59 19.11 -3.44 18.12
N VAL A 60 19.98 -3.34 17.11
CA VAL A 60 19.67 -2.56 15.90
C VAL A 60 18.53 -3.21 15.10
N GLU A 61 18.50 -4.54 14.99
CA GLU A 61 17.39 -5.25 14.33
C GLU A 61 16.08 -5.03 15.07
N LYS A 62 16.11 -5.13 16.41
CA LYS A 62 14.93 -4.87 17.24
C LYS A 62 14.43 -3.43 17.09
N ILE A 63 15.34 -2.45 16.98
CA ILE A 63 14.98 -1.05 16.73
C ILE A 63 14.30 -0.90 15.38
N TYR A 64 14.80 -1.53 14.31
CA TYR A 64 14.16 -1.50 13.00
C TYR A 64 12.77 -2.15 13.02
N LEU A 65 12.63 -3.31 13.67
CA LEU A 65 11.35 -4.01 13.79
C LEU A 65 10.33 -3.21 14.64
N ARG A 66 10.75 -2.62 15.77
CA ARG A 66 9.86 -1.75 16.55
C ARG A 66 9.45 -0.50 15.78
N LYS A 67 10.38 0.09 15.03
CA LYS A 67 10.09 1.26 14.21
C LYS A 67 9.08 0.94 13.12
N ILE A 68 9.23 -0.19 12.41
CA ILE A 68 8.31 -0.56 11.34
C ILE A 68 6.91 -0.83 11.89
N VAL A 69 6.79 -1.57 13.00
CA VAL A 69 5.50 -1.84 13.65
C VAL A 69 4.80 -0.54 14.02
N LYS A 70 5.50 0.39 14.70
CA LYS A 70 4.94 1.69 15.08
C LYS A 70 4.53 2.52 13.84
N THR A 71 5.33 2.51 12.78
CA THR A 71 4.99 3.20 11.53
C THR A 71 3.74 2.60 10.88
N THR A 72 3.65 1.28 10.77
CA THR A 72 2.49 0.60 10.18
C THR A 72 1.23 0.75 11.03
N GLU A 73 1.34 0.73 12.37
CA GLU A 73 0.22 1.02 13.27
C GLU A 73 -0.28 2.45 13.10
N THR A 74 0.65 3.42 13.02
CA THR A 74 0.30 4.82 12.77
C THR A 74 -0.40 4.98 11.41
N GLN A 75 0.09 4.30 10.37
CA GLN A 75 -0.54 4.30 9.04
C GLN A 75 -1.94 3.67 9.07
N MET A 76 -2.12 2.55 9.78
CA MET A 76 -3.41 1.89 9.98
C MET A 76 -4.42 2.80 10.70
N ILE A 77 -3.99 3.44 11.78
CA ILE A 77 -4.83 4.39 12.55
C ILE A 77 -5.21 5.58 11.66
N ALA A 78 -4.24 6.17 10.95
CA ALA A 78 -4.50 7.28 10.04
C ALA A 78 -5.50 6.91 8.94
N TYR A 79 -5.33 5.74 8.29
CA TYR A 79 -6.22 5.30 7.23
C TYR A 79 -7.65 5.04 7.74
N SER A 80 -7.75 4.37 8.89
CA SER A 80 -9.04 4.08 9.53
C SER A 80 -9.73 5.36 10.00
N THR A 81 -8.97 6.33 10.50
CA THR A 81 -9.51 7.64 10.93
C THR A 81 -10.06 8.40 9.74
N LEU A 82 -9.34 8.46 8.61
CA LEU A 82 -9.82 9.07 7.38
C LEU A 82 -11.13 8.43 6.87
N LEU A 83 -11.22 7.10 6.93
CA LEU A 83 -12.45 6.39 6.56
C LEU A 83 -13.62 6.78 7.49
N VAL A 84 -13.42 6.72 8.80
CA VAL A 84 -14.47 7.05 9.77
C VAL A 84 -14.92 8.51 9.65
N THR A 85 -14.01 9.46 9.43
CA THR A 85 -14.39 10.88 9.25
C THR A 85 -15.17 11.10 7.96
N ALA A 86 -14.82 10.42 6.86
CA ALA A 86 -15.60 10.47 5.63
C ALA A 86 -17.00 9.88 5.82
N LEU A 87 -17.11 8.69 6.42
CA LEU A 87 -18.40 8.04 6.69
C LEU A 87 -19.28 8.88 7.61
N TRP A 88 -18.71 9.46 8.65
CA TRP A 88 -19.42 10.37 9.56
C TRP A 88 -19.91 11.61 8.83
N SER A 89 -19.07 12.24 7.99
CA SER A 89 -19.48 13.39 7.17
C SER A 89 -20.63 13.04 6.22
N GLY A 90 -20.62 11.83 5.65
CA GLY A 90 -21.72 11.31 4.83
C GLY A 90 -23.00 11.13 5.64
N ALA A 91 -22.92 10.49 6.82
CA ALA A 91 -24.08 10.30 7.69
C ALA A 91 -24.70 11.64 8.14
N VAL A 92 -23.86 12.63 8.49
CA VAL A 92 -24.33 13.98 8.82
C VAL A 92 -24.94 14.67 7.62
N SER A 93 -24.35 14.55 6.42
CA SER A 93 -24.93 15.08 5.18
C SER A 93 -26.31 14.50 4.90
N PHE A 94 -26.52 13.20 5.16
CA PHE A 94 -27.81 12.54 5.01
C PHE A 94 -28.85 13.06 6.00
N LEU A 95 -28.50 13.10 7.30
CA LEU A 95 -29.39 13.61 8.33
C LEU A 95 -29.75 15.08 8.10
N ASN A 96 -28.77 15.89 7.71
CA ASN A 96 -29.00 17.30 7.39
C ASN A 96 -29.99 17.44 6.23
N SER A 97 -29.81 16.66 5.16
CA SER A 97 -30.75 16.65 4.03
C SER A 97 -32.16 16.21 4.44
N ARG A 98 -32.28 15.25 5.36
CA ARG A 98 -33.58 14.76 5.82
C ARG A 98 -34.31 15.73 6.75
N ILE A 99 -33.58 16.43 7.61
CA ILE A 99 -34.14 17.27 8.68
C ILE A 99 -34.44 18.69 8.18
N PHE A 100 -33.52 19.27 7.39
CA PHE A 100 -33.58 20.69 7.07
C PHE A 100 -34.03 21.00 5.64
N ASN A 101 -33.95 20.04 4.70
CA ASN A 101 -34.37 20.28 3.33
C ASN A 101 -35.82 19.86 3.09
N GLU A 102 -36.45 20.51 2.10
CA GLU A 102 -37.73 20.08 1.57
C GLU A 102 -37.65 18.66 0.99
N LYS A 103 -38.79 17.97 0.98
CA LYS A 103 -38.90 16.57 0.51
C LYS A 103 -38.41 16.39 -0.94
N SER A 104 -38.62 17.38 -1.79
CA SER A 104 -38.16 17.42 -3.19
C SER A 104 -36.62 17.46 -3.31
N GLU A 105 -35.92 17.86 -2.25
CA GLU A 105 -34.47 18.07 -2.21
C GLU A 105 -33.75 17.04 -1.33
N TRP A 106 -34.42 15.97 -0.91
CA TRP A 106 -33.79 14.88 -0.19
C TRP A 106 -32.71 14.21 -1.04
N ARG A 107 -31.50 14.10 -0.48
CA ARG A 107 -30.33 13.54 -1.14
C ARG A 107 -29.72 12.44 -0.29
N TYR A 108 -29.36 11.35 -0.95
CA TYR A 108 -28.48 10.36 -0.36
C TYR A 108 -27.05 10.89 -0.26
N PRO A 109 -26.29 10.50 0.77
CA PRO A 109 -24.89 10.90 0.92
C PRO A 109 -23.99 10.21 -0.12
N PHE A 110 -24.45 9.08 -0.67
CA PHE A 110 -23.79 8.30 -1.70
C PHE A 110 -24.77 8.05 -2.87
N VAL A 111 -24.51 7.06 -3.73
CA VAL A 111 -25.32 6.79 -4.93
C VAL A 111 -26.76 6.43 -4.58
N PRO A 112 -27.78 7.11 -5.15
CA PRO A 112 -29.18 6.82 -4.85
C PRO A 112 -29.58 5.39 -5.27
N ILE A 113 -30.41 4.72 -4.46
CA ILE A 113 -31.01 3.43 -4.81
C ILE A 113 -32.11 3.69 -5.84
N MET A 114 -31.91 3.26 -7.10
CA MET A 114 -32.86 3.54 -8.19
C MET A 114 -33.91 2.44 -8.40
N ILE A 115 -33.78 1.29 -7.74
CA ILE A 115 -34.63 0.10 -7.99
C ILE A 115 -35.96 0.21 -7.22
N ILE A 116 -35.98 0.96 -6.13
CA ILE A 116 -37.13 1.11 -5.24
C ILE A 116 -37.49 2.58 -5.17
N ASP A 117 -38.78 2.90 -5.21
CA ASP A 117 -39.24 4.26 -4.96
C ASP A 117 -39.01 4.62 -3.49
N THR A 118 -37.98 5.42 -3.23
CA THR A 118 -37.61 5.89 -1.90
C THR A 118 -38.04 7.33 -1.65
N THR A 119 -38.98 7.87 -2.42
CA THR A 119 -39.44 9.26 -2.27
C THR A 119 -40.24 9.51 -0.99
N ASN A 120 -40.75 8.46 -0.34
CA ASN A 120 -41.61 8.55 0.84
C ASN A 120 -40.94 7.98 2.10
N SER A 121 -41.29 8.56 3.25
CA SER A 121 -40.96 7.97 4.56
C SER A 121 -41.89 6.78 4.84
N PRO A 122 -41.41 5.66 5.40
CA PRO A 122 -40.07 5.42 5.96
C PRO A 122 -39.04 4.85 4.97
N TYR A 123 -39.40 4.66 3.69
CA TYR A 123 -38.53 4.01 2.70
C TYR A 123 -37.23 4.79 2.44
N PHE A 124 -37.29 6.13 2.46
CA PHE A 124 -36.10 6.98 2.36
C PHE A 124 -35.09 6.69 3.47
N GLU A 125 -35.57 6.68 4.72
CA GLU A 125 -34.76 6.47 5.92
C GLU A 125 -34.18 5.05 5.96
N LEU A 126 -35.00 4.04 5.67
CA LEU A 126 -34.57 2.64 5.61
C LEU A 126 -33.48 2.42 4.55
N ALA A 127 -33.65 2.99 3.36
CA ALA A 127 -32.65 2.94 2.30
C ALA A 127 -31.33 3.63 2.71
N GLY A 128 -31.42 4.77 3.38
CA GLY A 128 -30.23 5.50 3.85
C GLY A 128 -29.47 4.77 4.95
N ILE A 129 -30.17 4.14 5.90
CA ILE A 129 -29.58 3.29 6.94
C ILE A 129 -28.90 2.08 6.31
N TYR A 130 -29.61 1.38 5.41
CA TYR A 130 -29.08 0.23 4.68
C TYR A 130 -27.80 0.60 3.93
N GLN A 131 -27.82 1.70 3.18
CA GLN A 131 -26.68 2.17 2.41
C GLN A 131 -25.48 2.53 3.31
N THR A 132 -25.73 3.25 4.40
CA THR A 132 -24.67 3.64 5.34
C THR A 132 -24.01 2.43 5.98
N PHE A 133 -24.80 1.43 6.38
CA PHE A 133 -24.29 0.18 6.94
C PHE A 133 -23.39 -0.57 5.96
N TRP A 134 -23.86 -0.82 4.74
CA TRP A 134 -23.11 -1.60 3.76
C TRP A 134 -21.87 -0.88 3.22
N ILE A 135 -21.94 0.43 3.01
CA ILE A 135 -20.77 1.22 2.60
C ILE A 135 -19.71 1.24 3.72
N SER A 136 -20.14 1.34 4.98
CA SER A 136 -19.22 1.27 6.12
C SER A 136 -18.52 -0.09 6.20
N PHE A 137 -19.30 -1.17 6.10
CA PHE A 137 -18.76 -2.53 6.10
C PHE A 137 -17.78 -2.76 4.94
N TYR A 138 -18.16 -2.35 3.72
CA TYR A 138 -17.30 -2.43 2.55
C TYR A 138 -16.01 -1.62 2.72
N GLY A 139 -16.11 -0.37 3.17
CA GLY A 139 -14.94 0.49 3.43
C GLY A 139 -13.96 -0.14 4.41
N LEU A 140 -14.45 -0.73 5.50
CA LEU A 140 -13.62 -1.42 6.49
C LEU A 140 -12.91 -2.66 5.90
N LEU A 141 -13.61 -3.44 5.06
CA LEU A 141 -13.02 -4.58 4.39
C LEU A 141 -11.86 -4.17 3.45
N ILE A 142 -12.05 -3.10 2.68
CA ILE A 142 -11.01 -2.60 1.76
C ILE A 142 -9.81 -2.06 2.53
N VAL A 143 -10.03 -1.23 3.56
CA VAL A 143 -8.96 -0.69 4.40
C VAL A 143 -8.16 -1.83 5.04
N THR A 144 -8.84 -2.86 5.55
CA THR A 144 -8.16 -4.04 6.14
C THR A 144 -7.32 -4.78 5.10
N ALA A 145 -7.85 -5.01 3.89
CA ALA A 145 -7.12 -5.67 2.82
C ALA A 145 -5.85 -4.90 2.41
N ASP A 146 -5.97 -3.58 2.23
CA ASP A 146 -4.84 -2.71 1.90
C ASP A 146 -3.76 -2.70 3.00
N ILE A 147 -4.18 -2.64 4.26
CA ILE A 147 -3.25 -2.64 5.42
C ILE A 147 -2.48 -3.96 5.46
N VAL A 148 -3.13 -5.12 5.29
CA VAL A 148 -2.44 -6.41 5.30
C VAL A 148 -1.36 -6.47 4.21
N LEU A 149 -1.70 -6.04 2.99
CA LEU A 149 -0.76 -6.04 1.86
C LEU A 149 0.42 -5.10 2.10
N THR A 150 0.14 -3.88 2.57
CA THR A 150 1.17 -2.86 2.81
C THR A 150 2.05 -3.20 4.01
N ILE A 151 1.52 -3.85 5.05
CA ILE A 151 2.32 -4.40 6.18
C ILE A 151 3.32 -5.44 5.68
N ILE A 152 2.93 -6.34 4.78
CA ILE A 152 3.85 -7.35 4.21
C ILE A 152 4.98 -6.65 3.44
N LEU A 153 4.66 -5.66 2.60
CA LEU A 153 5.67 -4.86 1.89
C LEU A 153 6.62 -4.11 2.85
N ALA A 154 6.07 -3.51 3.90
CA ALA A 154 6.81 -2.82 4.94
C ALA A 154 7.80 -3.74 5.66
N HIS A 155 7.38 -4.97 5.98
CA HIS A 155 8.24 -5.99 6.56
C HIS A 155 9.31 -6.46 5.58
N LEU A 156 8.99 -6.70 4.32
CA LEU A 156 9.97 -7.08 3.30
C LEU A 156 11.08 -6.03 3.15
N SER A 157 10.71 -4.74 3.05
CA SER A 157 11.67 -3.64 3.04
C SER A 157 12.57 -3.64 4.28
N THR A 158 11.97 -3.86 5.46
CA THR A 158 12.71 -3.91 6.73
C THR A 158 13.69 -5.08 6.77
N GLN A 159 13.33 -6.24 6.22
CA GLN A 159 14.22 -7.41 6.17
C GLN A 159 15.42 -7.16 5.24
N PHE A 160 15.21 -6.51 4.09
CA PHE A 160 16.34 -6.03 3.27
C PHE A 160 17.20 -5.01 4.01
N LYS A 161 16.60 -4.10 4.78
CA LYS A 161 17.35 -3.13 5.58
C LYS A 161 18.19 -3.78 6.70
N ILE A 162 17.64 -4.79 7.37
CA ILE A 162 18.36 -5.61 8.35
C ILE A 162 19.55 -6.28 7.66
N LEU A 163 19.32 -6.89 6.51
CA LEU A 163 20.36 -7.55 5.71
C LEU A 163 21.47 -6.59 5.27
N ASN A 164 21.10 -5.37 4.82
CA ASN A 164 22.05 -4.31 4.47
C ASN A 164 22.98 -3.97 5.65
N ASN A 165 22.41 -3.80 6.84
CA ASN A 165 23.19 -3.54 8.05
C ASN A 165 24.07 -4.75 8.44
N ALA A 166 23.53 -5.96 8.29
CA ALA A 166 24.26 -7.19 8.58
C ALA A 166 25.49 -7.35 7.67
N PHE A 167 25.36 -7.13 6.37
CA PHE A 167 26.49 -7.17 5.43
C PHE A 167 27.55 -6.10 5.73
N LYS A 168 27.15 -4.84 5.98
CA LYS A 168 28.09 -3.76 6.33
C LYS A 168 28.95 -4.08 7.56
N SER A 169 28.37 -4.77 8.54
CA SER A 169 29.02 -5.07 9.82
C SER A 169 29.61 -6.48 9.91
N ILE A 170 29.60 -7.26 8.81
CA ILE A 170 29.95 -8.67 8.83
C ILE A 170 31.39 -8.93 9.30
N ARG A 171 32.37 -8.13 8.85
CA ARG A 171 33.79 -8.30 9.21
C ARG A 171 34.08 -7.90 10.64
N MET A 172 33.49 -6.81 11.11
CA MET A 172 33.60 -6.41 12.52
C MET A 172 33.11 -7.55 13.44
N ARG A 173 32.05 -8.25 13.03
CA ARG A 173 31.49 -9.36 13.81
C ARG A 173 32.29 -10.64 13.72
N SER A 174 32.78 -11.01 12.54
CA SER A 174 33.66 -12.17 12.40
C SER A 174 34.90 -12.02 13.29
N ARG A 175 35.51 -10.83 13.30
CA ARG A 175 36.65 -10.51 14.18
C ARG A 175 36.28 -10.59 15.67
N LYS A 176 35.20 -9.92 16.09
CA LYS A 176 34.74 -9.97 17.49
C LYS A 176 34.45 -11.39 17.98
N MET A 177 33.79 -12.21 17.16
CA MET A 177 33.51 -13.61 17.50
C MET A 177 34.79 -14.45 17.57
N ASN A 178 35.75 -14.17 16.69
CA ASN A 178 37.05 -14.83 16.70
C ASN A 178 37.88 -14.48 17.96
N GLU A 179 37.90 -13.20 18.34
CA GLU A 179 38.56 -12.72 19.57
C GLU A 179 37.96 -13.37 20.82
N LEU A 180 36.63 -13.42 20.93
CA LEU A 180 35.95 -14.08 22.05
C LEU A 180 36.23 -15.59 22.14
N ALA A 181 36.51 -16.23 21.00
CA ALA A 181 36.87 -17.63 20.93
C ALA A 181 38.37 -17.90 21.15
N GLY A 182 39.20 -16.85 21.32
CA GLY A 182 40.66 -16.98 21.38
C GLY A 182 41.27 -17.54 20.08
N GLY A 183 40.61 -17.31 18.95
CA GLY A 183 40.97 -17.92 17.66
C GLY A 183 42.02 -17.15 16.86
N ASP A 184 42.71 -17.84 15.95
CA ASP A 184 43.65 -17.25 15.00
C ASP A 184 42.92 -16.75 13.72
N SER A 185 43.68 -16.30 12.72
CA SER A 185 43.12 -15.83 11.44
C SER A 185 42.38 -16.91 10.65
N ARG A 186 42.75 -18.19 10.80
CA ARG A 186 42.07 -19.31 10.15
C ARG A 186 40.68 -19.51 10.73
N ASN A 187 40.56 -19.39 12.06
CA ASN A 187 39.27 -19.45 12.75
C ASN A 187 38.34 -18.31 12.31
N GLU A 188 38.88 -17.09 12.15
CA GLU A 188 38.09 -15.95 11.64
C GLU A 188 37.50 -16.22 10.26
N GLY A 189 38.28 -16.83 9.36
CA GLY A 189 37.83 -17.20 8.02
C GLY A 189 36.68 -18.22 8.01
N ILE A 190 36.72 -19.20 8.93
CA ILE A 190 35.65 -20.19 9.10
C ILE A 190 34.39 -19.53 9.66
N ILE A 191 34.53 -18.68 10.68
CA ILE A 191 33.43 -17.90 11.26
C ILE A 191 32.78 -17.01 10.21
N LEU A 192 33.59 -16.27 9.44
CA LEU A 192 33.11 -15.41 8.36
C LEU A 192 32.35 -16.20 7.30
N SER A 193 32.86 -17.36 6.90
CA SER A 193 32.20 -18.23 5.92
C SER A 193 30.85 -18.74 6.43
N LYS A 194 30.74 -19.07 7.73
CA LYS A 194 29.48 -19.52 8.35
C LYS A 194 28.45 -18.38 8.38
N ILE A 195 28.84 -17.22 8.90
CA ILE A 195 27.98 -16.03 8.98
C ILE A 195 27.49 -15.62 7.58
N LEU A 196 28.39 -15.65 6.59
CA LEU A 196 28.03 -15.34 5.21
C LEU A 196 26.98 -16.32 4.67
N GLY A 197 27.09 -17.62 4.96
CA GLY A 197 26.09 -18.62 4.58
C GLY A 197 24.69 -18.29 5.11
N GLU A 198 24.60 -17.91 6.38
CA GLU A 198 23.33 -17.50 7.02
C GLU A 198 22.74 -16.24 6.38
N TYR A 199 23.58 -15.28 5.97
CA TYR A 199 23.12 -14.04 5.34
C TYR A 199 22.68 -14.28 3.89
N ILE A 200 23.37 -15.16 3.16
CA ILE A 200 22.97 -15.59 1.81
C ILE A 200 21.62 -16.29 1.87
N GLU A 201 21.42 -17.19 2.84
CA GLU A 201 20.13 -17.83 3.05
C GLU A 201 19.02 -16.81 3.34
N HIS A 202 19.29 -15.83 4.21
CA HIS A 202 18.34 -14.74 4.45
C HIS A 202 18.04 -13.93 3.19
N HIS A 203 19.06 -13.55 2.43
CA HIS A 203 18.91 -12.82 1.16
C HIS A 203 18.03 -13.57 0.16
N LEU A 204 18.26 -14.88 -0.01
CA LEU A 204 17.49 -15.69 -0.94
C LEU A 204 16.03 -15.80 -0.50
N ARG A 205 15.78 -16.05 0.80
CA ARG A 205 14.42 -16.17 1.33
C ARG A 205 13.63 -14.86 1.25
N VAL A 206 14.24 -13.71 1.59
CA VAL A 206 13.55 -12.41 1.48
C VAL A 206 13.28 -12.05 0.02
N PHE A 207 14.22 -12.36 -0.88
CA PHE A 207 14.03 -12.16 -2.31
C PHE A 207 12.85 -12.99 -2.84
N GLU A 208 12.81 -14.27 -2.50
CA GLU A 208 11.75 -15.18 -2.91
C GLU A 208 10.38 -14.71 -2.41
N LEU A 209 10.27 -14.34 -1.13
CA LEU A 209 9.03 -13.81 -0.58
C LEU A 209 8.56 -12.54 -1.28
N ALA A 210 9.50 -11.63 -1.62
CA ALA A 210 9.14 -10.40 -2.30
C ALA A 210 8.71 -10.65 -3.76
N ALA A 211 9.35 -11.59 -4.45
CA ALA A 211 8.91 -12.03 -5.78
C ALA A 211 7.52 -12.70 -5.74
N GLN A 212 7.26 -13.54 -4.73
CA GLN A 212 5.93 -14.13 -4.51
C GLN A 212 4.87 -13.05 -4.22
N MET A 213 5.21 -12.04 -3.41
CA MET A 213 4.32 -10.92 -3.12
C MET A 213 3.94 -10.15 -4.39
N GLU A 214 4.94 -9.85 -5.22
CA GLU A 214 4.75 -9.14 -6.47
C GLU A 214 3.91 -9.96 -7.46
N GLU A 215 4.19 -11.24 -7.62
CA GLU A 215 3.42 -12.15 -8.48
C GLU A 215 1.93 -12.22 -8.07
N LEU A 216 1.66 -12.25 -6.76
CA LEU A 216 0.29 -12.32 -6.25
C LEU A 216 -0.49 -11.03 -6.44
N CYS A 217 0.19 -9.88 -6.44
CA CYS A 217 -0.48 -8.58 -6.30
C CYS A 217 -0.40 -7.71 -7.56
N HIS A 218 0.46 -7.99 -8.54
CA HIS A 218 0.75 -7.04 -9.61
C HIS A 218 -0.49 -6.62 -10.43
N LEU A 219 -1.41 -7.55 -10.78
CA LEU A 219 -2.63 -7.21 -11.53
C LEU A 219 -3.62 -6.42 -10.70
N MET A 220 -3.75 -6.79 -9.42
CA MET A 220 -4.62 -6.11 -8.48
C MET A 220 -4.16 -4.68 -8.24
N ILE A 221 -2.85 -4.47 -8.04
CA ILE A 221 -2.30 -3.12 -7.87
C ILE A 221 -2.45 -2.32 -9.17
N LEU A 222 -2.35 -2.95 -10.35
CA LEU A 222 -2.65 -2.27 -11.62
C LEU A 222 -4.10 -1.77 -11.69
N ALA A 223 -5.07 -2.62 -11.36
CA ALA A 223 -6.48 -2.24 -11.31
C ALA A 223 -6.71 -1.09 -10.31
N GLU A 224 -6.04 -1.14 -9.15
CA GLU A 224 -6.11 -0.08 -8.14
C GLU A 224 -5.55 1.25 -8.65
N LEU A 225 -4.33 1.26 -9.20
CA LEU A 225 -3.68 2.49 -9.66
C LEU A 225 -4.41 3.10 -10.86
N SER A 226 -4.84 2.28 -11.81
CA SER A 226 -5.63 2.77 -12.96
C SER A 226 -6.99 3.32 -12.54
N GLY A 227 -7.69 2.64 -11.63
CA GLY A 227 -8.94 3.13 -11.06
C GLY A 227 -8.76 4.43 -10.29
N SER A 228 -7.69 4.55 -9.49
CA SER A 228 -7.42 5.73 -8.68
C SER A 228 -7.33 7.03 -9.50
N VAL A 229 -6.83 6.98 -10.74
CA VAL A 229 -6.76 8.15 -11.62
C VAL A 229 -8.16 8.69 -11.95
N LEU A 230 -9.07 7.79 -12.31
CA LEU A 230 -10.46 8.14 -12.60
C LEU A 230 -11.16 8.62 -11.33
N THR A 231 -10.98 7.89 -10.23
CA THR A 231 -11.51 8.21 -8.89
C THR A 231 -11.14 9.62 -8.44
N LEU A 232 -9.84 9.95 -8.45
CA LEU A 232 -9.36 11.27 -8.05
C LEU A 232 -9.89 12.36 -8.98
N CYS A 233 -9.96 12.11 -10.29
CA CYS A 233 -10.51 13.04 -11.26
C CYS A 233 -11.98 13.39 -10.96
N PHE A 234 -12.82 12.38 -10.71
CA PHE A 234 -14.23 12.57 -10.38
C PHE A 234 -14.43 13.25 -9.03
N ILE A 235 -13.64 12.88 -8.02
CA ILE A 235 -13.71 13.52 -6.71
C ILE A 235 -13.38 15.02 -6.83
N LEU A 236 -12.32 15.38 -7.57
CA LEU A 236 -11.96 16.78 -7.81
C LEU A 236 -13.09 17.55 -8.52
N TYR A 237 -13.75 16.93 -9.49
CA TYR A 237 -14.92 17.52 -10.14
C TYR A 237 -16.06 17.79 -9.14
N GLN A 238 -16.39 16.83 -8.28
CA GLN A 238 -17.44 16.99 -7.26
C GLN A 238 -17.09 18.08 -6.23
N VAL A 239 -15.86 18.04 -5.71
CA VAL A 239 -15.34 19.06 -4.77
C VAL A 239 -15.42 20.46 -5.38
N SER A 240 -15.15 20.61 -6.68
CA SER A 240 -15.24 21.90 -7.38
C SER A 240 -16.67 22.39 -7.66
N SER A 241 -17.65 21.48 -7.65
CA SER A 241 -19.04 21.77 -8.01
C SER A 241 -19.96 21.99 -6.79
N ILE A 242 -19.48 21.69 -5.59
CA ILE A 242 -20.26 21.71 -4.35
C ILE A 242 -19.82 22.90 -3.48
N PRO A 243 -20.75 23.59 -2.78
CA PRO A 243 -20.39 24.67 -1.87
C PRO A 243 -19.43 24.21 -0.77
N PRO A 244 -18.35 24.98 -0.46
CA PRO A 244 -17.32 24.57 0.50
C PRO A 244 -17.84 24.41 1.93
N ASN A 245 -18.91 25.13 2.30
CA ASN A 245 -19.51 25.09 3.63
C ASN A 245 -20.49 23.92 3.83
N SER A 246 -20.59 22.99 2.88
CA SER A 246 -21.54 21.86 2.97
C SER A 246 -20.89 20.60 3.54
N PHE A 247 -21.67 19.77 4.25
CA PHE A 247 -21.21 18.45 4.70
C PHE A 247 -20.87 17.51 3.54
N SER A 248 -21.53 17.66 2.39
CA SER A 248 -21.20 16.91 1.17
C SER A 248 -19.79 17.26 0.67
N PHE A 249 -19.35 18.52 0.78
CA PHE A 249 -17.98 18.91 0.45
C PHE A 249 -16.97 18.19 1.35
N LEU A 250 -17.21 18.16 2.67
CA LEU A 250 -16.35 17.45 3.63
C LEU A 250 -16.25 15.96 3.31
N LEU A 251 -17.36 15.30 2.98
CA LEU A 251 -17.38 13.90 2.54
C LEU A 251 -16.42 13.66 1.36
N TYR A 252 -16.55 14.43 0.27
CA TYR A 252 -15.70 14.27 -0.90
C TYR A 252 -14.23 14.69 -0.64
N PHE A 253 -14.00 15.68 0.21
CA PHE A 253 -12.67 16.09 0.62
C PHE A 253 -11.93 14.98 1.38
N PHE A 254 -12.57 14.36 2.38
CA PHE A 254 -11.95 13.23 3.07
C PHE A 254 -11.81 12.02 2.14
N TYR A 255 -12.78 11.78 1.26
CA TYR A 255 -12.67 10.70 0.29
C TYR A 255 -11.48 10.88 -0.67
N TYR A 256 -11.19 12.10 -1.11
CA TYR A 256 -9.97 12.40 -1.86
C TYR A 256 -8.72 11.93 -1.11
N TRP A 257 -8.61 12.31 0.17
CA TRP A 257 -7.46 11.96 1.00
C TRP A 257 -7.36 10.46 1.30
N ILE A 258 -8.47 9.74 1.45
CA ILE A 258 -8.49 8.27 1.55
C ILE A 258 -7.79 7.67 0.34
N VAL A 259 -8.19 8.07 -0.88
CA VAL A 259 -7.65 7.51 -2.13
C VAL A 259 -6.18 7.89 -2.30
N VAL A 260 -5.81 9.14 -2.03
CA VAL A 260 -4.40 9.59 -2.08
C VAL A 260 -3.55 8.82 -1.07
N PHE A 261 -4.04 8.63 0.16
CA PHE A 261 -3.31 7.90 1.19
C PHE A 261 -3.10 6.44 0.78
N GLN A 262 -4.14 5.79 0.27
CA GLN A 262 -4.10 4.41 -0.22
C GLN A 262 -3.02 4.21 -1.29
N ILE A 263 -3.02 5.00 -2.37
CA ILE A 263 -2.01 4.89 -3.44
C ILE A 263 -0.61 5.23 -2.94
N SER A 264 -0.51 6.15 -1.97
CA SER A 264 0.75 6.53 -1.35
C SER A 264 1.36 5.37 -0.56
N LEU A 265 0.55 4.60 0.18
CA LEU A 265 1.04 3.42 0.91
C LEU A 265 1.66 2.38 -0.03
N TYR A 266 0.98 2.04 -1.13
CA TYR A 266 1.49 1.09 -2.12
C TYR A 266 2.77 1.58 -2.79
N CYS A 267 2.77 2.83 -3.26
CA CYS A 267 3.92 3.40 -3.95
C CYS A 267 5.12 3.58 -3.02
N TYR A 268 4.90 4.00 -1.77
CA TYR A 268 5.95 4.19 -0.78
C TYR A 268 6.60 2.86 -0.39
N TRP A 269 5.81 1.88 0.06
CA TRP A 269 6.38 0.61 0.49
C TRP A 269 6.93 -0.22 -0.66
N GLY A 270 6.31 -0.17 -1.85
CA GLY A 270 6.86 -0.77 -3.06
C GLY A 270 8.21 -0.16 -3.47
N ASN A 271 8.34 1.17 -3.35
CA ASN A 271 9.60 1.88 -3.57
C ASN A 271 10.66 1.46 -2.57
N GLU A 272 10.32 1.42 -1.27
CA GLU A 272 11.24 1.04 -0.21
C GLU A 272 11.73 -0.41 -0.37
N VAL A 273 10.87 -1.36 -0.74
CA VAL A 273 11.32 -2.73 -1.04
C VAL A 273 12.37 -2.72 -2.16
N THR A 274 12.08 -2.01 -3.26
CA THR A 274 12.99 -1.90 -4.41
C THR A 274 14.32 -1.26 -4.02
N LEU A 275 14.27 -0.15 -3.27
CA LEU A 275 15.44 0.60 -2.83
C LEU A 275 16.31 -0.21 -1.85
N GLN A 276 15.70 -0.82 -0.84
CA GLN A 276 16.44 -1.60 0.15
C GLN A 276 17.02 -2.88 -0.47
N ALA A 277 16.33 -3.52 -1.42
CA ALA A 277 16.86 -4.66 -2.16
C ALA A 277 18.08 -4.27 -3.02
N ALA A 278 18.03 -3.14 -3.73
CA ALA A 278 19.16 -2.64 -4.51
C ALA A 278 20.37 -2.27 -3.62
N ASN A 279 20.10 -1.74 -2.42
CA ASN A 279 21.14 -1.37 -1.45
C ASN A 279 21.94 -2.58 -0.93
N VAL A 280 21.48 -3.83 -1.12
CA VAL A 280 22.24 -5.03 -0.74
C VAL A 280 23.55 -5.09 -1.49
N ALA A 281 23.56 -4.83 -2.81
CA ALA A 281 24.78 -4.83 -3.60
C ALA A 281 25.80 -3.81 -3.08
N LYS A 282 25.33 -2.61 -2.71
CA LYS A 282 26.16 -1.55 -2.14
C LYS A 282 26.69 -1.92 -0.76
N ALA A 283 25.83 -2.45 0.12
CA ALA A 283 26.21 -2.89 1.47
C ALA A 283 27.25 -4.01 1.44
N VAL A 284 27.11 -4.94 0.48
CA VAL A 284 28.08 -5.99 0.24
C VAL A 284 29.38 -5.38 -0.27
N ALA A 285 29.37 -4.49 -1.27
CA ALA A 285 30.60 -3.89 -1.80
C ALA A 285 31.38 -3.04 -0.77
N GLU A 286 30.70 -2.40 0.18
CA GLU A 286 31.32 -1.58 1.24
C GLU A 286 32.03 -2.40 2.34
N ALA A 287 31.82 -3.72 2.40
CA ALA A 287 32.50 -4.57 3.38
C ALA A 287 33.93 -4.94 2.94
N ASP A 288 34.82 -5.14 3.91
CA ASP A 288 36.22 -5.48 3.66
C ASP A 288 36.40 -6.97 3.28
N TRP A 289 36.56 -7.25 1.99
CA TRP A 289 36.73 -8.60 1.46
C TRP A 289 38.15 -8.95 1.01
N LEU A 290 39.11 -8.01 1.06
CA LEU A 290 40.43 -8.19 0.45
C LEU A 290 41.19 -9.35 1.08
N GLU A 291 41.13 -9.43 2.41
CA GLU A 291 41.77 -10.48 3.21
C GLU A 291 40.88 -11.72 3.40
N ALA A 292 39.69 -11.75 2.79
CA ALA A 292 38.76 -12.86 2.98
C ALA A 292 39.21 -14.13 2.21
N PRO A 293 38.88 -15.33 2.73
CA PRO A 293 39.13 -16.59 2.05
C PRO A 293 38.62 -16.61 0.61
N LYS A 294 39.29 -17.36 -0.28
CA LYS A 294 38.89 -17.44 -1.70
C LYS A 294 37.43 -17.88 -1.89
N SER A 295 36.93 -18.79 -1.05
CA SER A 295 35.53 -19.23 -1.05
C SER A 295 34.55 -18.09 -0.74
N VAL A 296 34.86 -17.28 0.27
CA VAL A 296 34.07 -16.10 0.68
C VAL A 296 34.03 -15.08 -0.46
N ARG A 297 35.18 -14.74 -1.04
CA ARG A 297 35.24 -13.78 -2.17
C ARG A 297 34.40 -14.23 -3.36
N LYS A 298 34.42 -15.53 -3.72
CA LYS A 298 33.57 -16.07 -4.79
C LYS A 298 32.08 -15.94 -4.46
N ALA A 299 31.68 -16.28 -3.23
CA ALA A 299 30.29 -16.15 -2.80
C ALA A 299 29.79 -14.70 -2.85
N ILE A 300 30.63 -13.74 -2.44
CA ILE A 300 30.31 -12.32 -2.50
C ILE A 300 30.12 -11.80 -3.92
N ILE A 301 30.94 -12.24 -4.87
CA ILE A 301 30.73 -11.91 -6.29
C ILE A 301 29.35 -12.38 -6.76
N LEU A 302 28.92 -13.59 -6.38
CA LEU A 302 27.60 -14.12 -6.73
C LEU A 302 26.46 -13.32 -6.08
N VAL A 303 26.59 -12.96 -4.80
CA VAL A 303 25.60 -12.12 -4.11
C VAL A 303 25.48 -10.76 -4.78
N THR A 304 26.61 -10.09 -5.06
CA THR A 304 26.63 -8.80 -5.74
C THR A 304 25.99 -8.88 -7.13
N ALA A 305 26.38 -9.87 -7.95
CA ALA A 305 25.79 -10.08 -9.27
C ALA A 305 24.27 -10.34 -9.19
N ARG A 306 23.82 -11.03 -8.13
CA ARG A 306 22.39 -11.28 -7.92
C ARG A 306 21.63 -10.03 -7.49
N SER A 307 22.18 -9.23 -6.58
CA SER A 307 21.56 -8.01 -6.05
C SER A 307 21.60 -6.85 -7.04
N GLN A 308 22.50 -6.88 -8.03
CA GLN A 308 22.49 -5.95 -9.15
C GLN A 308 21.30 -6.14 -10.10
N LYS A 309 20.65 -7.31 -10.08
CA LYS A 309 19.36 -7.50 -10.76
C LYS A 309 18.26 -6.93 -9.88
N PRO A 310 17.65 -5.78 -10.25
CA PRO A 310 16.70 -5.10 -9.40
C PRO A 310 15.45 -5.95 -9.17
N LEU A 311 15.01 -6.00 -7.92
CA LEU A 311 13.69 -6.48 -7.55
C LEU A 311 12.74 -5.28 -7.61
N TYR A 312 11.90 -5.22 -8.63
CA TYR A 312 10.86 -4.19 -8.72
C TYR A 312 9.55 -4.74 -8.20
N MET A 313 8.94 -4.02 -7.26
CA MET A 313 7.52 -4.17 -7.01
C MET A 313 6.78 -3.45 -8.14
N THR A 314 5.91 -4.16 -8.88
CA THR A 314 5.24 -3.59 -10.05
C THR A 314 3.72 -3.67 -9.97
N ALA A 315 3.09 -2.79 -10.74
CA ALA A 315 1.71 -2.92 -11.20
C ALA A 315 1.75 -3.43 -12.64
N GLY A 316 1.13 -4.58 -12.88
CA GLY A 316 0.97 -5.15 -14.22
C GLY A 316 2.25 -5.64 -14.91
N LYS A 317 3.40 -5.73 -14.22
CA LYS A 317 4.73 -6.02 -14.79
C LYS A 317 5.34 -4.90 -15.65
N PHE A 318 4.70 -3.74 -15.77
CA PHE A 318 5.21 -2.62 -16.60
C PHE A 318 5.25 -1.27 -15.89
N VAL A 319 4.58 -1.10 -14.75
CA VAL A 319 4.68 0.12 -13.93
C VAL A 319 5.36 -0.20 -12.61
N ASN A 320 6.48 0.45 -12.31
CA ASN A 320 7.13 0.30 -11.01
C ASN A 320 6.34 1.04 -9.92
N LEU A 321 6.19 0.43 -8.75
CA LEU A 321 5.65 1.11 -7.57
C LEU A 321 6.71 2.06 -7.02
N SER A 322 6.53 3.35 -7.25
CA SER A 322 7.49 4.39 -6.94
C SER A 322 6.82 5.70 -6.56
N ILE A 323 7.56 6.58 -5.89
CA ILE A 323 7.09 7.95 -5.61
C ILE A 323 6.84 8.73 -6.90
N ASP A 324 7.61 8.47 -7.96
CA ASP A 324 7.37 9.06 -9.28
C ASP A 324 6.02 8.63 -9.87
N THR A 325 5.68 7.34 -9.75
CA THR A 325 4.37 6.81 -10.15
C THR A 325 3.22 7.47 -9.40
N LEU A 326 3.37 7.68 -8.08
CA LEU A 326 2.40 8.43 -7.27
C LEU A 326 2.18 9.85 -7.82
N VAL A 327 3.27 10.57 -8.09
CA VAL A 327 3.20 11.93 -8.64
C VAL A 327 2.54 11.94 -10.01
N ARG A 328 2.83 10.97 -10.87
CA ARG A 328 2.20 10.81 -12.19
C ARG A 328 0.69 10.59 -12.07
N ILE A 329 0.25 9.74 -11.14
CA ILE A 329 -1.18 9.49 -10.91
C ILE A 329 -1.88 10.77 -10.47
N ILE A 330 -1.35 11.49 -9.48
CA ILE A 330 -1.95 12.74 -8.98
C ILE A 330 -2.02 13.80 -10.10
N LYS A 331 -0.91 14.00 -10.84
CA LYS A 331 -0.87 14.95 -11.96
C LYS A 331 -1.82 14.57 -13.09
N GLY A 332 -1.89 13.28 -13.44
CA GLY A 332 -2.80 12.76 -14.46
C GLY A 332 -4.25 13.01 -14.07
N SER A 333 -4.61 12.69 -12.82
CA SER A 333 -5.95 12.92 -12.27
C SER A 333 -6.37 14.39 -12.34
N PHE A 334 -5.47 15.30 -11.94
CA PHE A 334 -5.71 16.74 -12.01
C PHE A 334 -5.83 17.24 -13.46
N SER A 335 -4.99 16.74 -14.37
CA SER A 335 -5.05 17.10 -15.79
C SER A 335 -6.38 16.69 -16.42
N TYR A 336 -6.83 15.46 -16.17
CA TYR A 336 -8.16 15.01 -16.62
C TYR A 336 -9.28 15.82 -16.00
N PHE A 337 -9.18 16.17 -14.71
CA PHE A 337 -10.13 17.06 -14.05
C PHE A 337 -10.20 18.43 -14.75
N MET A 338 -9.06 19.04 -15.08
CA MET A 338 -9.03 20.34 -15.77
C MET A 338 -9.68 20.27 -17.15
N VAL A 339 -9.47 19.18 -17.91
CA VAL A 339 -10.14 18.96 -19.20
C VAL A 339 -11.66 18.83 -19.02
N LEU A 340 -12.11 18.04 -18.04
CA LEU A 340 -13.55 17.89 -17.74
C LEU A 340 -14.17 19.22 -17.32
N ARG A 341 -13.46 20.01 -16.49
CA ARG A 341 -13.91 21.32 -16.04
C ARG A 341 -14.01 22.30 -17.22
N GLN A 342 -13.00 22.37 -18.08
CA GLN A 342 -13.01 23.25 -19.24
C GLN A 342 -14.17 22.94 -20.19
N ARG A 343 -14.39 21.65 -20.50
CA ARG A 343 -15.52 21.23 -21.34
C ARG A 343 -16.88 21.48 -20.68
N GLY A 344 -16.96 21.30 -19.37
CA GLY A 344 -18.16 21.63 -18.59
C GLY A 344 -18.49 23.14 -18.58
N ILE A 345 -17.46 24.01 -18.63
CA ILE A 345 -17.62 25.47 -18.71
C ILE A 345 -17.99 25.93 -20.12
N SER A 346 -17.45 25.31 -21.19
CA SER A 346 -17.81 25.68 -22.57
C SER A 346 -19.24 25.30 -22.97
N GLU A 347 -19.92 24.51 -22.14
CA GLU A 347 -21.23 23.93 -22.42
C GLU A 347 -22.38 24.46 -21.55
N GLY A 348 -22.08 25.30 -20.55
CA GLY A 348 -23.03 25.99 -19.68
C GLY A 348 -23.08 27.47 -20.01
#